data_AF-A0A920BET6-F1
#
_entry.id   AF-A0A920BET6-F1
#
_cell.length_a   1.000
_cell.length_b   1.000
_cell.length_c   1.000
_cell.angle_alpha   90.00
_cell.angle_beta   90.00
_cell.angle_gamma   90.00
#
_symmetry.space_group_name_H-M   'P 1'
#
loop_
_entity.id
_entity.type
_entity.pdbx_description
1 polymer ?
#
loop_
_entity_poly.entity_id
_entity_poly.type
_entity_poly.pdbx_seq_one_letter_code
_entity_poly.pdbx_strand_id
1 'polypeptide(L)'
;MPDPPVRLVRAGPLESGLTQGIYHALAREMMESSQDTIILCSPKTPYLCIGYHQVLDAVLDRKICDNKKLPILRRRVGGGATSGS
;
A
#
# COMPACT_ATOMS: atom_id res chain seq x y z
N MET A 1 -8.43 -29.39 14.26
CA MET A 1 -7.36 -29.12 13.28
C MET A 1 -6.83 -27.73 13.60
N PRO A 2 -5.50 -27.53 13.72
CA PRO A 2 -4.96 -26.18 13.83
C PRO A 2 -5.32 -25.38 12.58
N ASP A 3 -5.39 -24.06 12.72
CA ASP A 3 -5.54 -23.17 11.57
C ASP A 3 -4.41 -23.42 10.55
N PRO A 4 -4.70 -23.31 9.24
CA PRO A 4 -3.68 -23.46 8.22
C PRO A 4 -2.57 -22.42 8.43
N PRO A 5 -1.31 -22.75 8.11
CA PRO A 5 -0.21 -21.81 8.28
C PRO A 5 -0.42 -20.58 7.40
N VAL A 6 -0.03 -19.41 7.89
CA VAL A 6 -0.02 -18.16 7.12
C VAL A 6 1.27 -18.07 6.29
N ARG A 7 1.16 -17.75 5.00
CA ARG A 7 2.31 -17.53 4.11
C ARG A 7 2.94 -16.17 4.36
N LEU A 8 4.25 -16.13 4.53
CA LEU A 8 5.01 -14.89 4.65
C LEU A 8 5.80 -14.60 3.37
N VAL A 9 5.51 -13.49 2.71
CA VAL A 9 6.28 -12.97 1.56
C VAL A 9 7.18 -11.84 2.04
N ARG A 10 8.50 -12.07 2.03
CA ARG A 10 9.51 -11.05 2.32
C ARG A 10 9.98 -10.43 1.00
N ALA A 11 9.32 -9.37 0.56
CA ALA A 11 9.67 -8.67 -0.67
C ALA A 11 10.87 -7.72 -0.49
N GLY A 12 11.14 -7.29 0.74
CA GLY A 12 12.26 -6.41 1.05
C GLY A 12 12.08 -4.98 0.49
N PRO A 13 13.19 -4.26 0.26
CA PRO A 13 13.16 -2.91 -0.28
C PRO A 13 12.72 -2.86 -1.75
N LEU A 14 11.63 -2.17 -2.03
CA LEU A 14 11.06 -1.98 -3.36
C LEU A 14 11.11 -0.50 -3.78
N GLU A 15 11.07 -0.23 -5.09
CA GLU A 15 10.80 1.13 -5.57
C GLU A 15 9.48 1.63 -4.99
N SER A 16 9.40 2.92 -4.63
CA SER A 16 8.27 3.46 -3.86
C SER A 16 6.91 3.31 -4.54
N GLY A 17 6.86 3.25 -5.89
CA GLY A 17 5.63 2.92 -6.61
C GLY A 17 5.20 1.45 -6.49
N LEU A 18 6.16 0.55 -6.36
CA LEU A 18 5.93 -0.90 -6.28
C LEU A 18 5.49 -1.36 -4.89
N THR A 19 5.82 -0.62 -3.82
CA THR A 19 5.31 -0.91 -2.47
C THR A 19 3.79 -0.85 -2.41
N GLN A 20 3.16 -0.06 -3.29
CA GLN A 20 1.71 -0.02 -3.43
C GLN A 20 1.20 -1.11 -4.38
N GLY A 21 1.89 -1.32 -5.49
CA GLY A 21 1.50 -2.30 -6.50
C GLY A 21 1.50 -3.74 -5.99
N ILE A 22 2.43 -4.10 -5.12
CA ILE A 22 2.65 -5.50 -4.72
C ILE A 22 1.45 -6.09 -3.96
N TYR A 23 0.88 -5.38 -2.99
CA TYR A 23 -0.29 -5.88 -2.27
C TYR A 23 -1.55 -5.83 -3.13
N HIS A 24 -1.67 -4.83 -4.03
CA HIS A 24 -2.79 -4.74 -4.97
C HIS A 24 -2.77 -5.89 -5.98
N ALA A 25 -1.61 -6.23 -6.52
CA ALA A 25 -1.44 -7.37 -7.43
C ALA A 25 -1.77 -8.67 -6.71
N LEU A 26 -1.24 -8.86 -5.49
CA LEU A 26 -1.52 -10.07 -4.71
C LEU A 26 -3.02 -10.22 -4.41
N ALA A 27 -3.67 -9.17 -3.92
CA ALA A 27 -5.10 -9.19 -3.60
C ALA A 27 -5.99 -9.48 -4.81
N ARG A 28 -5.59 -9.05 -6.02
CA ARG A 28 -6.34 -9.32 -7.26
C ARG A 28 -6.32 -10.78 -7.69
N GLU A 29 -5.24 -11.48 -7.38
CA GLU A 29 -5.05 -12.89 -7.76
C GLU A 29 -5.48 -13.86 -6.65
N MET A 30 -5.85 -13.34 -5.47
CA MET A 30 -6.36 -14.17 -4.37
C MET A 30 -7.78 -14.67 -4.66
N MET A 31 -7.96 -15.97 -4.45
CA MET A 31 -9.25 -16.66 -4.42
C MET A 31 -9.58 -17.09 -2.98
N GLU A 32 -10.81 -17.52 -2.72
CA GLU A 32 -11.21 -18.04 -1.39
C GLU A 32 -10.37 -19.24 -0.94
N SER A 33 -9.91 -20.06 -1.88
CA SER A 33 -9.01 -21.20 -1.63
C SER A 33 -7.55 -20.79 -1.42
N SER A 34 -7.22 -19.50 -1.53
CA SER A 34 -5.85 -19.02 -1.38
C SER A 34 -5.44 -19.00 0.07
N GLN A 35 -4.19 -19.37 0.31
CA GLN A 35 -3.58 -19.31 1.63
C GLN A 35 -3.45 -17.86 2.11
N ASP A 36 -3.84 -17.60 3.36
CA ASP A 36 -3.63 -16.33 4.03
C ASP A 36 -2.18 -15.88 3.90
N THR A 37 -1.97 -14.62 3.55
CA THR A 37 -0.64 -14.12 3.16
C THR A 37 -0.34 -12.78 3.81
N ILE A 38 0.81 -12.70 4.48
CA ILE A 38 1.41 -11.45 4.98
C ILE A 38 2.55 -11.06 4.03
N ILE A 39 2.54 -9.81 3.57
CA ILE A 39 3.63 -9.25 2.75
C ILE A 39 4.40 -8.23 3.59
N LEU A 40 5.72 -8.41 3.69
CA LEU A 40 6.63 -7.43 4.26
C LEU A 40 7.43 -6.76 3.13
N CYS A 41 7.21 -5.46 2.94
CA CYS A 41 7.95 -4.63 2.00
C CYS A 41 8.30 -3.28 2.63
N SER A 42 9.34 -2.64 2.12
CA SER A 42 9.73 -1.29 2.51
C SER A 42 10.08 -0.47 1.26
N PRO A 43 9.87 0.85 1.25
CA PRO A 43 10.34 1.67 0.15
C PRO A 43 11.85 1.86 0.20
N LYS A 44 12.51 1.84 -0.96
CA LYS A 44 13.94 2.18 -1.10
C LYS A 44 14.20 3.67 -0.90
N THR A 45 13.23 4.52 -1.19
CA THR A 45 13.35 5.98 -1.05
C THR A 45 12.15 6.56 -0.31
N PRO A 46 12.34 7.58 0.53
CA PRO A 46 11.21 8.26 1.18
C PRO A 46 10.22 8.80 0.14
N TYR A 47 8.93 8.60 0.38
CA TYR A 47 7.86 9.10 -0.47
C TYR A 47 6.67 9.53 0.39
N LEU A 48 5.84 10.41 -0.14
CA LEU A 48 4.60 10.84 0.50
C LEU A 48 3.44 10.10 -0.13
N CYS A 49 2.48 9.68 0.69
CA CYS A 49 1.35 8.91 0.21
C CYS A 49 0.02 9.49 0.67
N ILE A 50 -0.81 9.91 -0.30
CA ILE A 50 -2.12 10.50 -0.04
C ILE A 50 -3.24 9.52 -0.40
N GLY A 51 -4.28 9.45 0.44
CA GLY A 51 -5.49 8.70 0.18
C GLY A 51 -6.27 9.23 -1.03
N TYR A 52 -7.06 8.37 -1.66
CA TYR A 52 -7.83 8.69 -2.87
C TYR A 52 -8.74 9.93 -2.71
N HIS A 53 -9.39 10.06 -1.54
CA HIS A 53 -10.31 11.16 -1.24
C HIS A 53 -9.64 12.38 -0.57
N GLN A 54 -8.32 12.37 -0.36
CA GLN A 54 -7.63 13.48 0.29
C GLN A 54 -7.27 14.56 -0.73
N VAL A 55 -7.64 15.81 -0.42
CA VAL A 55 -7.20 16.99 -1.16
C VAL A 55 -5.73 17.23 -0.84
N LEU A 56 -4.88 17.22 -1.87
CA LEU A 56 -3.42 17.29 -1.74
C LEU A 56 -2.98 18.50 -0.91
N ASP A 57 -3.50 19.68 -1.24
CA ASP A 57 -3.13 20.96 -0.61
C ASP A 57 -3.71 21.13 0.81
N ALA A 58 -4.62 20.25 1.23
CA ALA A 58 -5.16 20.25 2.60
C ALA A 58 -4.35 19.34 3.55
N VAL A 59 -3.51 18.45 3.01
CA VAL A 59 -2.73 17.46 3.78
C VAL A 59 -1.24 17.72 3.68
N LEU A 60 -0.77 18.30 2.56
CA LEU A 60 0.64 18.52 2.29
C LEU A 60 0.88 19.98 1.92
N ASP A 61 1.86 20.61 2.56
CA ASP A 61 2.40 21.89 2.10
C ASP A 61 3.22 21.64 0.83
N ARG A 62 2.67 22.10 -0.29
CA ARG A 62 3.27 21.94 -1.61
C ARG A 62 4.66 22.56 -1.71
N LYS A 63 4.91 23.70 -1.05
CA LYS A 63 6.23 24.35 -1.06
C LYS A 63 7.28 23.50 -0.35
N ILE A 64 6.89 22.83 0.75
CA ILE A 64 7.79 21.92 1.48
C ILE A 64 8.05 20.65 0.66
N CYS A 65 7.03 20.12 -0.03
CA CYS A 65 7.17 18.92 -0.87
C CYS A 65 8.04 19.18 -2.09
N ASP A 66 7.84 20.30 -2.77
CA ASP A 66 8.62 20.73 -3.94
C ASP A 66 10.09 20.95 -3.57
N ASN A 67 10.36 21.58 -2.41
CA ASN A 67 11.72 21.79 -1.91
C ASN A 67 12.43 20.47 -1.52
N LYS A 68 11.68 19.46 -1.05
CA LYS A 68 12.25 18.16 -0.64
C LYS A 68 12.36 17.13 -1.76
N LYS A 69 11.83 17.42 -2.97
CA LYS A 69 11.83 16.52 -4.14
C LYS A 69 11.30 15.11 -3.82
N LEU A 70 10.37 15.00 -2.87
CA LEU A 70 9.81 13.71 -2.47
C LEU A 70 8.72 13.29 -3.46
N PRO A 71 8.76 12.07 -3.99
CA PRO A 71 7.68 11.56 -4.83
C PRO A 71 6.36 11.53 -4.03
N ILE A 72 5.30 12.09 -4.61
CA ILE A 72 3.94 12.01 -4.05
C ILE A 72 3.17 10.94 -4.80
N LEU A 73 2.79 9.87 -4.10
CA LEU A 73 1.99 8.79 -4.65
C LEU A 73 0.56 8.91 -4.13
N ARG A 74 -0.42 8.78 -5.02
CA ARG A 74 -1.83 8.70 -4.64
C ARG A 74 -2.22 7.24 -4.52
N ARG A 75 -2.49 6.79 -3.30
CA ARG A 75 -2.96 5.42 -3.05
C ARG A 75 -4.46 5.34 -3.32
N ARG A 76 -4.86 4.39 -4.17
CA ARG A 76 -6.25 3.96 -4.29
C ARG A 76 -6.56 2.97 -3.17
N VAL A 77 -6.36 3.34 -1.91
CA VAL A 77 -6.88 2.53 -0.81
C VAL A 77 -8.38 2.79 -0.72
N GLY A 78 -9.09 2.04 -1.55
CA GLY A 78 -10.46 1.61 -1.38
C GLY A 78 -10.45 0.13 -1.72
N GLY A 79 -10.23 -0.72 -0.72
CA GLY A 79 -10.45 -2.16 -0.80
C GLY A 79 -11.72 -2.46 -0.03
N GLY A 80 -12.87 -2.37 -0.71
CA GLY A 80 -14.20 -2.62 -0.14
C GLY A 80 -14.68 -1.56 0.85
N ALA A 81 -15.92 -1.10 0.70
CA ALA A 81 -16.60 -0.45 1.81
C ALA A 81 -16.75 -1.46 2.95
N THR A 82 -16.13 -1.23 4.11
CA THR A 82 -16.59 -1.84 5.35
C THR A 82 -17.80 -1.05 5.83
N SER A 83 -18.99 -1.47 5.43
CA SER A 83 -20.20 -1.20 6.21
C SER A 83 -20.14 -2.10 7.45
N GLY A 84 -19.55 -1.60 8.53
CA GLY A 84 -19.78 -2.15 9.86
C GLY A 84 -21.11 -1.59 10.37
N SER A 85 -22.14 -2.42 10.35
CA SER A 85 -23.34 -2.28 11.20
C SER A 85 -22.97 -2.46 12.67
#